data_AF-A0A0B2SBJ1-F1
#
_entry.id   AF-A0A0B2SBJ1-F1
#
_cell.length_a   1.000
_cell.length_b   1.000
_cell.length_c   1.000
_cell.angle_alpha   90.00
_cell.angle_beta   90.00
_cell.angle_gamma   90.00
#
_symmetry.space_group_name_H-M   'P 1'
#
loop_
_entity.id
_entity.type
_entity.pdbx_description
1 polymer ?
#
loop_
_entity_poly.entity_id
_entity_poly.type
_entity_poly.pdbx_seq_one_letter_code
_entity_poly.pdbx_strand_id
1 'polypeptide(L)'
;MVKFTRTLFGPQYNGKYLHRLIREKLGETKLHQTLTNVVIPAFDIKRLQPTIFSSFQLKKRPDLNASLSDICISTSAAPTYLPAHSFETKTHHGVSKFDLIDGGVAANNPKQEMKYSALEAAQWGILSWVTTANGGTPLIDAFSQASADMVDFHISSLVRALNSEHNYLRIQDDTLIGDMSSVDMATEKNLNDLVKVGESLLKKPVSKVNLKTGVYEPVKSYETNEEALKGYIKIPYTYIYCQIIIN
;
A
#
# COMPACT_ATOMS: atom_id res chain seq x y z
N MET A 1 19.40 8.85 16.47
CA MET A 1 19.35 10.29 16.84
C MET A 1 19.01 11.22 15.67
N VAL A 2 19.32 10.90 14.40
CA VAL A 2 19.05 11.77 13.24
C VAL A 2 17.59 11.71 12.72
N LYS A 3 16.89 10.57 12.87
CA LYS A 3 15.48 10.44 12.43
C LYS A 3 14.51 11.29 13.27
N PHE A 4 14.68 11.31 14.60
CA PHE A 4 13.80 12.02 15.53
C PHE A 4 13.74 13.55 15.32
N THR A 5 14.88 14.19 15.00
CA THR A 5 14.93 15.65 14.85
C THR A 5 14.35 16.14 13.52
N ARG A 6 14.23 15.29 12.49
CA ARG A 6 13.67 15.69 11.18
C ARG A 6 12.14 15.70 11.17
N THR A 7 11.49 14.73 11.82
CA THR A 7 10.02 14.59 11.80
C THR A 7 9.29 15.76 12.46
N LEU A 8 9.94 16.50 13.38
CA LEU A 8 9.38 17.69 14.03
C LEU A 8 9.33 18.93 13.12
N PHE A 9 10.12 18.97 12.03
CA PHE A 9 10.21 20.12 11.12
C PHE A 9 9.64 19.85 9.72
N GLY A 10 9.07 18.65 9.49
CA GLY A 10 8.48 18.26 8.22
C GLY A 10 8.78 16.81 7.84
N PRO A 11 8.38 16.39 6.63
CA PRO A 11 8.65 15.04 6.14
C PRO A 11 10.15 14.81 5.92
N GLN A 12 10.58 13.54 6.02
CA GLN A 12 11.96 13.11 5.80
C GLN A 12 12.49 13.49 4.41
N TYR A 13 11.60 13.49 3.40
CA TYR A 13 11.90 13.84 2.02
C TYR A 13 10.99 14.98 1.53
N ASN A 14 11.52 15.85 0.68
CA ASN A 14 10.76 16.99 0.14
C ASN A 14 9.85 16.65 -1.07
N GLY A 15 9.88 15.41 -1.57
CA GLY A 15 9.08 14.93 -2.70
C GLY A 15 9.41 15.51 -4.09
N LYS A 16 10.23 16.57 -4.20
CA LYS A 16 10.43 17.30 -5.47
C LYS A 16 10.94 16.41 -6.61
N TYR A 17 11.92 15.56 -6.33
CA TYR A 17 12.48 14.65 -7.33
C TYR A 17 11.45 13.61 -7.79
N LEU A 18 10.74 13.00 -6.85
CA LEU A 18 9.68 12.02 -7.13
C LEU A 18 8.56 12.63 -7.96
N HIS A 19 8.08 13.83 -7.59
CA HIS A 19 7.01 14.52 -8.32
C HIS A 19 7.42 14.84 -9.75
N ARG A 20 8.68 15.28 -9.95
CA ARG A 20 9.23 15.54 -11.28
C ARG A 20 9.26 14.26 -12.12
N LEU A 21 9.77 13.16 -11.56
CA LEU A 21 9.86 11.88 -12.27
C LEU A 21 8.48 11.34 -12.64
N ILE A 22 7.51 11.39 -11.72
CA ILE A 22 6.12 10.96 -11.98
C ILE A 22 5.51 11.78 -13.11
N ARG A 23 5.65 13.12 -13.07
CA ARG A 23 5.14 14.01 -14.13
C ARG A 23 5.82 13.78 -15.47
N GLU A 24 7.12 13.55 -15.48
CA GLU A 24 7.87 13.22 -16.70
C GLU A 24 7.39 11.90 -17.32
N LYS A 25 7.11 10.88 -16.50
CA LYS A 25 6.69 9.55 -16.98
C LYS A 25 5.23 9.47 -17.38
N LEU A 26 4.33 10.16 -16.69
CA LEU A 26 2.88 10.07 -16.94
C LEU A 26 2.34 11.22 -17.80
N GLY A 27 3.09 12.32 -17.93
CA GLY A 27 2.69 13.51 -18.67
C GLY A 27 1.33 14.03 -18.21
N GLU A 28 0.48 14.36 -19.19
CA GLU A 28 -0.88 14.89 -19.00
C GLU A 28 -1.96 13.80 -18.96
N THR A 29 -1.56 12.53 -18.87
CA THR A 29 -2.50 11.40 -18.88
C THR A 29 -3.44 11.46 -17.68
N LYS A 30 -4.74 11.37 -17.92
CA LYS A 30 -5.79 11.35 -16.90
C LYS A 30 -6.33 9.95 -16.65
N LEU A 31 -7.03 9.79 -15.53
CA LEU A 31 -7.62 8.52 -15.10
C LEU A 31 -8.51 7.86 -16.16
N HIS A 32 -9.29 8.62 -16.92
CA HIS A 32 -10.14 8.06 -17.98
C HIS A 32 -9.38 7.50 -19.20
N GLN A 33 -8.09 7.81 -19.32
CA GLN A 33 -7.24 7.40 -20.44
C GLN A 33 -6.49 6.10 -20.15
N THR A 34 -6.72 5.45 -18.99
CA THR A 34 -6.08 4.18 -18.65
C THR A 34 -6.54 3.07 -19.58
N LEU A 35 -5.60 2.21 -19.99
CA LEU A 35 -5.88 1.09 -20.91
C LEU A 35 -6.79 0.02 -20.30
N THR A 36 -6.81 -0.07 -18.98
CA THR A 36 -7.63 -1.01 -18.21
C THR A 36 -8.35 -0.28 -17.08
N ASN A 37 -9.28 -0.98 -16.43
CA ASN A 37 -9.88 -0.50 -15.20
C ASN A 37 -8.82 -0.49 -14.09
N VAL A 38 -8.60 0.67 -13.48
CA VAL A 38 -7.68 0.82 -12.35
C VAL A 38 -8.45 1.20 -11.09
N VAL A 39 -7.85 0.90 -9.94
CA VAL A 39 -8.33 1.28 -8.61
C VAL A 39 -7.11 1.71 -7.80
N ILE A 40 -6.99 3.00 -7.52
CA ILE A 40 -5.84 3.58 -6.81
C ILE A 40 -6.36 4.30 -5.55
N PRO A 41 -6.10 3.76 -4.35
CA PRO A 41 -6.52 4.38 -3.11
C PRO A 41 -5.62 5.57 -2.74
N ALA A 42 -6.20 6.57 -2.10
CA ALA A 42 -5.51 7.62 -1.36
C ALA A 42 -6.36 7.96 -0.12
N PHE A 43 -5.83 8.69 0.85
CA PHE A 43 -6.59 9.13 2.01
C PHE A 43 -6.72 10.66 2.04
N ASP A 44 -7.95 11.17 2.13
CA ASP A 44 -8.21 12.62 2.21
C ASP A 44 -8.16 13.09 3.65
N ILE A 45 -7.17 13.91 3.98
CA ILE A 45 -6.92 14.37 5.35
C ILE A 45 -7.87 15.49 5.79
N LYS A 46 -8.54 16.17 4.86
CA LYS A 46 -9.53 17.21 5.20
C LYS A 46 -10.90 16.61 5.42
N ARG A 47 -11.24 15.58 4.65
CA ARG A 47 -12.51 14.84 4.77
C ARG A 47 -12.42 13.66 5.73
N LEU A 48 -11.21 13.27 6.14
CA LEU A 48 -10.93 12.12 7.00
C LEU A 48 -11.54 10.81 6.47
N GLN A 49 -11.43 10.60 5.16
CA GLN A 49 -11.97 9.40 4.49
C GLN A 49 -11.09 8.93 3.33
N PRO A 50 -11.14 7.63 2.97
CA PRO A 50 -10.52 7.13 1.76
C PRO A 50 -11.11 7.79 0.50
N THR A 51 -10.24 8.11 -0.46
CA THR A 51 -10.60 8.47 -1.83
C THR A 51 -10.09 7.39 -2.77
N ILE A 52 -11.01 6.74 -3.49
CA ILE A 52 -10.67 5.66 -4.42
C ILE A 52 -10.73 6.21 -5.84
N PHE A 53 -9.58 6.39 -6.49
CA PHE A 53 -9.51 6.75 -7.89
C PHE A 53 -9.73 5.51 -8.75
N SER A 54 -10.94 5.38 -9.29
CA SER A 54 -11.29 4.26 -10.16
C SER A 54 -11.83 4.74 -11.50
N SER A 55 -11.23 4.28 -12.59
CA SER A 55 -11.70 4.59 -13.95
C SER A 55 -13.10 4.03 -14.21
N PHE A 56 -13.48 2.95 -13.52
CA PHE A 56 -14.84 2.38 -13.56
C PHE A 56 -15.91 3.32 -12.97
N GLN A 57 -15.56 4.12 -11.97
CA GLN A 57 -16.51 4.98 -11.26
C GLN A 57 -16.70 6.36 -11.91
N LEU A 58 -15.91 6.70 -12.93
CA LEU A 58 -15.93 8.02 -13.58
C LEU A 58 -17.29 8.40 -14.19
N LYS A 59 -18.10 7.42 -14.59
CA LYS A 59 -19.48 7.67 -15.06
C LYS A 59 -20.36 8.29 -13.98
N LYS A 60 -20.14 7.93 -12.71
CA LYS A 60 -20.90 8.41 -11.55
C LYS A 60 -20.21 9.57 -10.83
N ARG A 61 -18.87 9.59 -10.87
CA ARG A 61 -18.01 10.54 -10.17
C ARG A 61 -16.99 11.14 -11.14
N PRO A 62 -17.41 12.04 -12.05
CA PRO A 62 -16.52 12.67 -13.02
C PRO A 62 -15.45 13.55 -12.34
N ASP A 63 -15.68 13.97 -11.10
CA ASP A 63 -14.73 14.72 -10.27
C ASP A 63 -13.46 13.92 -9.94
N LEU A 64 -13.51 12.58 -10.01
CA LEU A 64 -12.33 11.73 -9.80
C LEU A 64 -11.42 11.65 -11.03
N ASN A 65 -11.77 12.29 -12.15
CA ASN A 65 -10.98 12.25 -13.39
C ASN A 65 -9.75 13.18 -13.34
N ALA A 66 -8.89 12.96 -12.35
CA ALA A 66 -7.65 13.69 -12.14
C ALA A 66 -6.53 13.22 -13.07
N SER A 67 -5.43 14.00 -13.09
CA SER A 67 -4.18 13.56 -13.72
C SER A 67 -3.63 12.33 -13.00
N LEU A 68 -3.15 11.34 -13.74
CA LEU A 68 -2.47 10.18 -13.16
C LEU A 68 -1.24 10.61 -12.36
N SER A 69 -0.55 11.70 -12.74
CA SER A 69 0.57 12.20 -11.96
C SER A 69 0.17 12.71 -10.59
N ASP A 70 -0.97 13.39 -10.47
CA ASP A 70 -1.51 13.80 -9.17
C ASP A 70 -1.94 12.60 -8.33
N ILE A 71 -2.64 11.64 -8.94
CA ILE A 71 -3.07 10.41 -8.26
C ILE A 71 -1.86 9.62 -7.74
N CYS A 72 -0.83 9.43 -8.57
CA CYS A 72 0.39 8.72 -8.20
C CYS A 72 1.19 9.44 -7.11
N ILE A 73 1.29 10.76 -7.16
CA ILE A 73 1.93 11.53 -6.09
C ILE A 73 1.15 11.36 -4.78
N SER A 74 -0.18 11.46 -4.81
CA SER A 74 -1.03 11.31 -3.63
C SER A 74 -0.93 9.91 -3.01
N THR A 75 -1.07 8.84 -3.80
CA THR A 75 -1.04 7.48 -3.27
C THR A 75 0.32 7.07 -2.71
N SER A 76 1.41 7.76 -3.07
CA SER A 76 2.75 7.51 -2.54
C SER A 76 3.16 8.45 -1.41
N ALA A 77 2.31 9.40 -1.01
CA ALA A 77 2.63 10.42 -0.02
C ALA A 77 2.54 9.88 1.42
N ALA A 78 3.42 8.93 1.76
CA ALA A 78 3.49 8.28 3.07
C ALA A 78 3.73 9.33 4.18
N PRO A 79 2.87 9.36 5.23
CA PRO A 79 3.07 10.24 6.38
C PRO A 79 4.47 10.12 6.96
N THR A 80 5.04 11.25 7.38
CA THR A 80 6.43 11.42 7.86
C THR A 80 7.54 11.22 6.81
N TYR A 81 7.26 10.56 5.69
CA TYR A 81 8.22 10.38 4.60
C TYR A 81 8.12 11.46 3.54
N LEU A 82 6.91 11.72 3.05
CA LEU A 82 6.64 12.62 1.93
C LEU A 82 5.56 13.65 2.30
N PRO A 83 5.58 14.85 1.68
CA PRO A 83 4.55 15.84 1.91
C PRO A 83 3.21 15.38 1.33
N ALA A 84 2.11 15.72 2.00
CA ALA A 84 0.77 15.58 1.44
C ALA A 84 0.65 16.34 0.11
N HIS A 85 -0.23 15.85 -0.77
CA HIS A 85 -0.42 16.41 -2.10
C HIS A 85 -1.83 16.96 -2.27
N SER A 86 -1.92 18.21 -2.73
CA SER A 86 -3.17 18.92 -2.93
C SER A 86 -3.34 19.31 -4.38
N PHE A 87 -4.52 19.05 -4.93
CA PHE A 87 -4.88 19.44 -6.30
C PHE A 87 -6.40 19.60 -6.43
N GLU A 88 -6.82 20.10 -7.59
CA GLU A 88 -8.23 20.33 -7.90
C GLU A 88 -8.60 19.70 -9.24
N THR A 89 -9.80 19.18 -9.33
CA THR A 89 -10.43 18.80 -10.60
C THR A 89 -11.61 19.72 -10.88
N LYS A 90 -11.90 19.92 -12.17
CA LYS A 90 -13.02 20.75 -12.62
C LYS A 90 -13.99 19.90 -13.43
N THR A 91 -15.27 20.02 -13.10
CA THR A 91 -16.38 19.38 -13.80
C THR A 91 -17.45 20.41 -14.13
N HIS A 92 -18.49 20.01 -14.88
CA HIS A 92 -19.67 20.85 -15.09
C HIS A 92 -20.41 21.20 -13.79
N HIS A 93 -20.21 20.42 -12.72
CA HIS A 93 -20.83 20.63 -11.41
C HIS A 93 -19.97 21.48 -10.46
N GLY A 94 -18.79 21.93 -10.90
CA GLY A 94 -17.89 22.77 -10.12
C GLY A 94 -16.52 22.16 -9.90
N VAL A 95 -15.80 22.76 -8.94
CA VAL A 95 -14.42 22.39 -8.58
C VAL A 95 -14.45 21.42 -7.39
N SER A 96 -13.72 20.31 -7.50
CA SER A 96 -13.48 19.39 -6.40
C SER A 96 -12.02 19.49 -5.98
N LYS A 97 -11.79 19.81 -4.70
CA LYS A 97 -10.46 19.86 -4.10
C LYS A 97 -10.15 18.55 -3.38
N PHE A 98 -8.91 18.12 -3.53
CA PHE A 98 -8.33 16.94 -2.92
C PHE A 98 -7.11 17.34 -2.12
N ASP A 99 -7.04 16.89 -0.86
CA ASP A 99 -5.90 17.08 0.04
C ASP A 99 -5.52 15.70 0.56
N LEU A 100 -4.58 15.04 -0.14
CA LEU A 100 -4.40 13.59 -0.07
C LEU A 100 -3.03 13.16 0.46
N ILE A 101 -3.03 12.02 1.14
CA ILE A 101 -1.85 11.25 1.54
C ILE A 101 -1.97 9.81 1.03
N ASP A 102 -0.94 9.01 1.36
CA ASP A 102 -0.78 7.61 0.93
C ASP A 102 -2.04 6.74 1.07
N GLY A 103 -2.27 5.91 0.06
CA GLY A 103 -3.36 4.94 0.04
C GLY A 103 -3.19 3.83 1.06
N GLY A 104 -1.96 3.50 1.47
CA GLY A 104 -1.60 2.56 2.53
C GLY A 104 -2.10 2.98 3.91
N VAL A 105 -2.49 4.24 4.11
CA VAL A 105 -3.25 4.61 5.33
C VAL A 105 -4.64 4.00 5.30
N ALA A 106 -5.27 3.92 4.12
CA ALA A 106 -6.65 3.46 3.94
C ALA A 106 -6.79 1.98 3.55
N ALA A 107 -5.84 1.46 2.77
CA ALA A 107 -5.88 0.15 2.13
C ALA A 107 -4.44 -0.41 2.04
N ASN A 108 -3.92 -0.83 3.19
CA ASN A 108 -2.62 -1.47 3.29
C ASN A 108 -2.71 -2.98 3.02
N ASN A 109 -1.57 -3.67 2.97
CA ASN A 109 -1.49 -5.12 3.10
C ASN A 109 -0.79 -5.53 4.40
N PRO A 110 -1.17 -6.69 4.98
CA PRO A 110 -0.61 -7.18 6.23
C PRO A 110 0.91 -7.26 6.18
N LYS A 111 1.57 -6.73 7.20
CA LYS A 111 2.96 -7.05 7.54
C LYS A 111 3.00 -7.42 9.01
N GLN A 112 3.44 -8.63 9.33
CA GLN A 112 3.68 -9.02 10.72
C GLN A 112 5.05 -8.49 11.14
N GLU A 113 5.04 -7.37 11.85
CA GLU A 113 6.25 -6.83 12.49
C GLU A 113 5.90 -6.39 13.91
N MET A 114 6.55 -7.00 14.91
CA MET A 114 6.44 -6.56 16.30
C MET A 114 7.26 -5.28 16.48
N LYS A 115 6.66 -4.13 16.12
CA LYS A 115 7.32 -2.82 16.25
C LYS A 115 7.35 -2.29 17.69
N TYR A 116 6.37 -2.64 18.52
CA TYR A 116 6.17 -2.06 19.84
C TYR A 116 5.76 -3.12 20.87
N SER A 117 6.24 -2.99 22.11
CA SER A 117 5.79 -3.85 23.21
C SER A 117 4.64 -3.19 23.98
N ALA A 118 3.73 -4.00 24.54
CA ALA A 118 2.64 -3.49 25.38
C ALA A 118 3.14 -2.72 26.62
N LEU A 119 4.28 -3.15 27.18
CA LEU A 119 4.90 -2.48 28.33
C LEU A 119 5.42 -1.09 27.95
N GLU A 120 6.02 -0.94 26.77
CA GLU A 120 6.48 0.33 26.24
C GLU A 120 5.30 1.26 25.92
N ALA A 121 4.28 0.74 25.23
CA ALA A 121 3.09 1.51 24.86
C ALA A 121 2.30 2.01 26.08
N ALA A 122 2.28 1.24 27.18
CA ALA A 122 1.63 1.64 28.43
C ALA A 122 2.26 2.88 29.09
N GLN A 123 3.51 3.21 28.74
CA GLN A 123 4.23 4.38 29.26
C GLN A 123 4.14 5.60 28.33
N TRP A 124 3.48 5.48 27.17
CA TRP A 124 3.42 6.56 26.19
C TRP A 124 2.49 7.70 26.60
N GLY A 125 3.02 8.93 26.56
CA GLY A 125 2.22 10.15 26.47
C GLY A 125 1.80 10.47 25.03
N ILE A 126 1.04 11.55 24.85
CA ILE A 126 0.51 11.99 23.54
C ILE A 126 1.62 12.13 22.48
N LEU A 127 2.80 12.64 22.86
CA LEU A 127 3.91 12.81 21.92
C LEU A 127 4.46 11.48 21.40
N SER A 128 4.58 10.46 22.26
CA SER A 128 5.08 9.13 21.87
C SER A 128 4.08 8.37 21.00
N TRP A 129 2.77 8.63 21.14
CA TRP A 129 1.75 8.10 20.22
C TRP A 129 1.86 8.68 18.81
N VAL A 130 2.37 9.91 18.67
CA VAL A 130 2.58 10.58 17.37
C VAL A 130 3.94 10.19 16.78
N THR A 131 5.01 10.31 17.56
CA THR A 131 6.38 9.99 17.13
C THR A 131 7.20 9.45 18.30
N THR A 132 7.72 8.24 18.18
CA THR A 132 8.61 7.63 19.17
C THR A 132 10.06 8.10 19.01
N ALA A 133 10.88 7.97 20.05
CA ALA A 133 12.30 8.39 20.03
C ALA A 133 13.15 7.65 18.97
N ASN A 134 12.74 6.44 18.57
CA ASN A 134 13.35 5.67 17.49
C ASN A 134 12.82 6.06 16.09
N GLY A 135 11.89 7.02 16.00
CA GLY A 135 11.34 7.54 14.74
C GLY A 135 10.15 6.76 14.19
N GLY A 136 9.54 5.88 14.98
CA GLY A 136 8.28 5.21 14.64
C GLY A 136 7.06 6.11 14.85
N THR A 137 5.92 5.69 14.32
CA THR A 137 4.67 6.49 14.29
C THR A 137 3.46 5.66 14.74
N PRO A 138 3.36 5.33 16.03
CA PRO A 138 2.50 4.23 16.48
C PRO A 138 1.03 4.36 16.11
N LEU A 139 0.47 5.58 16.13
CA LEU A 139 -0.93 5.80 15.74
C LEU A 139 -1.18 5.50 14.26
N ILE A 140 -0.26 5.91 13.39
CA ILE A 140 -0.34 5.67 11.94
C ILE A 140 -0.10 4.18 11.66
N ASP A 141 0.89 3.58 12.33
CA ASP A 141 1.19 2.15 12.22
C ASP A 141 -0.02 1.30 12.64
N ALA A 142 -0.65 1.59 13.79
CA ALA A 142 -1.81 0.87 14.27
C ALA A 142 -3.00 0.98 13.31
N PHE A 143 -3.29 2.17 12.80
CA PHE A 143 -4.39 2.38 11.84
C PHE A 143 -4.13 1.65 10.52
N SER A 144 -2.91 1.77 9.98
CA SER A 144 -2.53 1.18 8.70
C SER A 144 -2.47 -0.35 8.78
N GLN A 145 -1.97 -0.92 9.88
CA GLN A 145 -1.96 -2.37 10.11
C GLN A 145 -3.37 -2.94 10.27
N ALA A 146 -4.25 -2.25 11.02
CA ALA A 146 -5.64 -2.66 11.15
C ALA A 146 -6.37 -2.66 9.80
N SER A 147 -6.14 -1.65 8.95
CA SER A 147 -6.66 -1.63 7.58
C SER A 147 -6.18 -2.83 6.76
N ALA A 148 -4.89 -3.14 6.86
CA ALA A 148 -4.25 -4.25 6.17
C ALA A 148 -4.84 -5.63 6.49
N ASP A 149 -4.91 -5.96 7.79
CA ASP A 149 -5.39 -7.26 8.26
C ASP A 149 -6.86 -7.49 7.87
N MET A 150 -7.66 -6.42 7.86
CA MET A 150 -9.06 -6.47 7.46
C MET A 150 -9.22 -6.84 5.98
N VAL A 151 -8.38 -6.32 5.07
CA VAL A 151 -8.54 -6.59 3.63
C VAL A 151 -8.41 -8.09 3.32
N ASP A 152 -7.32 -8.73 3.76
CA ASP A 152 -7.10 -10.14 3.44
C ASP A 152 -8.08 -11.06 4.17
N PHE A 153 -8.40 -10.77 5.43
CA PHE A 153 -9.40 -11.54 6.18
C PHE A 153 -10.77 -11.51 5.49
N HIS A 154 -11.20 -10.33 5.01
CA HIS A 154 -12.50 -10.18 4.33
C HIS A 154 -12.54 -10.91 3.00
N ILE A 155 -11.51 -10.74 2.16
CA ILE A 155 -11.44 -11.43 0.87
C ILE A 155 -11.35 -12.94 1.06
N SER A 156 -10.45 -13.41 1.94
CA SER A 156 -10.27 -14.83 2.26
C SER A 156 -11.51 -15.48 2.89
N SER A 157 -12.32 -14.72 3.63
CA SER A 157 -13.60 -15.20 4.16
C SER A 157 -14.66 -15.28 3.07
N LEU A 158 -14.76 -14.26 2.21
CA LEU A 158 -15.72 -14.20 1.11
C LEU A 158 -15.49 -15.32 0.09
N VAL A 159 -14.26 -15.47 -0.41
CA VAL A 159 -13.96 -16.49 -1.43
C VAL A 159 -14.17 -17.91 -0.92
N ARG A 160 -13.94 -18.14 0.38
CA ARG A 160 -14.26 -19.42 1.03
C ARG A 160 -15.76 -19.65 1.18
N ALA A 161 -16.52 -18.63 1.59
CA ALA A 161 -17.97 -18.72 1.64
C ALA A 161 -18.59 -19.01 0.25
N LEU A 162 -17.96 -18.48 -0.81
CA LEU A 162 -18.34 -18.73 -2.21
C LEU A 162 -17.72 -20.01 -2.80
N ASN A 163 -17.05 -20.84 -2.00
CA ASN A 163 -16.36 -22.06 -2.44
C ASN A 163 -15.42 -21.83 -3.66
N SER A 164 -14.80 -20.65 -3.71
CA SER A 164 -14.02 -20.10 -4.83
C SER A 164 -12.60 -19.73 -4.40
N GLU A 165 -12.07 -20.38 -3.35
CA GLU A 165 -10.75 -20.04 -2.79
C GLU A 165 -9.60 -20.18 -3.78
N HIS A 166 -9.74 -21.05 -4.78
CA HIS A 166 -8.74 -21.24 -5.83
C HIS A 166 -8.64 -20.04 -6.78
N ASN A 167 -9.60 -19.10 -6.73
CA ASN A 167 -9.63 -17.87 -7.53
C ASN A 167 -8.96 -16.68 -6.82
N TYR A 168 -8.44 -16.88 -5.61
CA TYR A 168 -7.65 -15.87 -4.89
C TYR A 168 -6.25 -16.40 -4.61
N LEU A 169 -5.25 -15.78 -5.26
CA LEU A 169 -3.84 -16.06 -5.04
C LEU A 169 -3.20 -14.85 -4.37
N ARG A 170 -2.57 -15.08 -3.22
CA ARG A 170 -1.82 -14.09 -2.47
C ARG A 170 -0.36 -14.49 -2.40
N ILE A 171 0.51 -13.66 -2.96
CA ILE A 171 1.97 -13.82 -2.92
C ILE A 171 2.53 -12.70 -2.06
N GLN A 172 3.13 -13.06 -0.93
CA GLN A 172 3.56 -12.14 0.11
C GLN A 172 4.82 -12.73 0.78
N ASP A 173 5.78 -11.88 1.13
CA ASP A 173 6.85 -12.23 2.07
C ASP A 173 6.63 -11.47 3.39
N ASP A 174 6.56 -12.22 4.49
CA ASP A 174 6.39 -11.73 5.87
C ASP A 174 7.67 -11.93 6.71
N THR A 175 8.78 -12.32 6.06
CA THR A 175 10.05 -12.66 6.72
C THR A 175 11.13 -11.60 6.55
N LEU A 176 10.81 -10.47 5.92
CA LEU A 176 11.72 -9.35 5.73
C LEU A 176 12.13 -8.75 7.08
N ILE A 177 13.43 -8.55 7.27
CA ILE A 177 14.02 -7.96 8.49
C ILE A 177 15.07 -6.91 8.14
N GLY A 178 15.29 -5.99 9.08
CA GLY A 178 16.34 -4.97 8.99
C GLY A 178 16.17 -4.06 7.78
N ASP A 179 17.25 -3.87 7.02
CA ASP A 179 17.27 -2.99 5.85
C ASP A 179 16.25 -3.39 4.77
N MET A 180 15.96 -4.69 4.63
CA MET A 180 15.01 -5.20 3.63
C MET A 180 13.54 -4.95 4.02
N SER A 181 13.25 -4.70 5.30
CA SER A 181 11.90 -4.28 5.72
C SER A 181 11.70 -2.76 5.66
N SER A 182 12.73 -1.98 5.32
CA SER A 182 12.64 -0.51 5.20
C SER A 182 12.11 -0.08 3.83
N VAL A 183 11.21 0.91 3.86
CA VAL A 183 10.54 1.50 2.69
C VAL A 183 11.35 2.51 1.92
N ASP A 184 12.33 3.11 2.61
CA ASP A 184 13.08 4.27 2.15
C ASP A 184 14.55 3.95 1.89
N MET A 185 14.95 2.68 2.04
CA MET A 185 16.33 2.24 1.82
C MET A 185 16.59 1.78 0.38
N ALA A 186 16.87 2.74 -0.49
CA ALA A 186 17.18 2.50 -1.91
C ALA A 186 18.69 2.30 -2.19
N THR A 187 19.43 1.59 -1.32
CA THR A 187 20.83 1.24 -1.61
C THR A 187 20.89 0.13 -2.64
N GLU A 188 21.91 0.11 -3.50
CA GLU A 188 22.07 -0.93 -4.53
C GLU A 188 22.07 -2.34 -3.92
N LYS A 189 22.75 -2.51 -2.77
CA LYS A 189 22.74 -3.76 -2.03
C LYS A 189 21.31 -4.17 -1.63
N ASN A 190 20.54 -3.26 -1.01
CA ASN A 190 19.19 -3.58 -0.54
C ASN A 190 18.26 -3.92 -1.71
N LEU A 191 18.34 -3.17 -2.82
CA LEU A 191 17.56 -3.44 -4.03
C LEU A 191 17.90 -4.82 -4.63
N ASN A 192 19.18 -5.17 -4.71
CA ASN A 192 19.62 -6.48 -5.19
C ASN A 192 19.18 -7.63 -4.26
N ASP A 193 19.17 -7.41 -2.95
CA ASP A 193 18.69 -8.40 -1.99
C ASP A 193 17.16 -8.59 -2.09
N LEU A 194 16.40 -7.51 -2.27
CA LEU A 194 14.94 -7.58 -2.53
C LEU A 194 14.61 -8.33 -3.83
N VAL A 195 15.41 -8.18 -4.90
CA VAL A 195 15.26 -8.98 -6.12
C VAL A 195 15.42 -10.47 -5.83
N LYS A 196 16.45 -10.86 -5.07
CA LYS A 196 16.65 -12.27 -4.67
C LYS A 196 15.51 -12.80 -3.82
N VAL A 197 14.94 -11.98 -2.93
CA VAL A 197 13.75 -12.36 -2.16
C VAL A 197 12.58 -12.63 -3.11
N GLY A 198 12.32 -11.75 -4.08
CA GLY A 198 11.28 -11.96 -5.09
C GLY A 198 11.46 -13.25 -5.89
N GLU A 199 12.69 -13.52 -6.36
CA GLU A 199 13.03 -14.76 -7.08
C GLU A 199 12.88 -16.01 -6.20
N SER A 200 13.21 -15.91 -4.91
CA SER A 200 13.01 -16.98 -3.94
C SER A 200 11.53 -17.22 -3.65
N LEU A 201 10.74 -16.14 -3.57
CA LEU A 201 9.31 -16.20 -3.29
C LEU A 201 8.53 -16.95 -4.38
N LEU A 202 8.95 -16.85 -5.65
CA LEU A 202 8.40 -17.64 -6.75
C LEU A 202 8.54 -19.16 -6.53
N LYS A 203 9.60 -19.60 -5.84
CA LYS A 203 9.91 -21.01 -5.55
C LYS A 203 9.25 -21.52 -4.28
N LYS A 204 8.76 -20.64 -3.40
CA LYS A 204 8.03 -21.03 -2.18
C LYS A 204 6.67 -21.64 -2.56
N PRO A 205 6.16 -22.59 -1.76
CA PRO A 205 4.81 -23.10 -1.94
C PRO A 205 3.77 -21.99 -1.77
N VAL A 206 2.63 -22.12 -2.45
CA VAL A 206 1.48 -21.24 -2.23
C VAL A 206 1.05 -21.34 -0.76
N SER A 207 0.84 -20.19 -0.13
CA SER A 207 0.38 -20.09 1.25
C SER A 207 -1.00 -19.44 1.33
N LYS A 208 -1.76 -19.79 2.37
CA LYS A 208 -3.06 -19.18 2.68
C LYS A 208 -3.10 -18.73 4.13
N VAL A 209 -3.84 -17.65 4.39
CA VAL A 209 -4.09 -17.21 5.76
C VAL A 209 -4.99 -18.21 6.49
N ASN A 210 -4.54 -18.65 7.65
CA ASN A 210 -5.35 -19.41 8.59
C ASN A 210 -6.26 -18.42 9.34
N LEU A 211 -7.57 -18.43 9.06
CA LEU A 211 -8.50 -17.46 9.67
C LEU A 211 -8.59 -17.53 11.20
N LYS A 212 -8.13 -18.60 11.83
CA LYS A 212 -8.12 -18.69 13.30
C LYS A 212 -6.90 -18.01 13.91
N THR A 213 -5.76 -18.08 13.23
CA THR A 213 -4.48 -17.60 13.77
C THR A 213 -3.99 -16.32 13.10
N GLY A 214 -4.50 -15.97 11.92
CA GLY A 214 -4.01 -14.88 11.07
C GLY A 214 -2.65 -15.16 10.41
N VAL A 215 -2.10 -16.37 10.57
CA VAL A 215 -0.78 -16.74 10.05
C VAL A 215 -0.90 -17.39 8.69
N TYR A 216 0.04 -17.11 7.79
CA TYR A 216 0.12 -17.75 6.48
C TYR A 216 0.74 -19.14 6.61
N GLU A 217 0.03 -20.15 6.11
CA GLU A 217 0.46 -21.54 6.12
C GLU A 217 0.51 -22.10 4.69
N PRO A 218 1.53 -22.89 4.32
CA PRO A 218 1.61 -23.54 3.02
C PRO A 218 0.39 -24.45 2.74
N VAL A 219 -0.13 -24.37 1.54
CA VAL A 219 -1.18 -25.27 1.05
C VAL A 219 -0.58 -26.65 0.77
N LYS A 220 -1.34 -27.72 1.05
CA LYS A 220 -0.89 -29.10 0.86
C LYS A 220 -0.58 -29.50 -0.59
N SER A 221 -0.93 -28.69 -1.59
CA SER A 221 -0.84 -29.05 -3.01
C SER A 221 0.59 -29.12 -3.55
N TYR A 222 1.62 -28.81 -2.76
CA TYR A 222 3.04 -28.68 -3.17
C TYR A 222 3.29 -27.70 -4.33
N GLU A 223 2.25 -27.03 -4.82
CA GLU A 223 2.30 -26.05 -5.89
C GLU A 223 3.07 -24.81 -5.44
N THR A 224 4.01 -24.39 -6.27
CA THR A 224 4.81 -23.18 -6.06
C THR A 224 4.07 -21.93 -6.53
N ASN A 225 4.48 -20.76 -6.02
CA ASN A 225 3.94 -19.48 -6.47
C ASN A 225 4.13 -19.26 -7.98
N GLU A 226 5.25 -19.72 -8.55
CA GLU A 226 5.50 -19.65 -9.99
C GLU A 226 4.49 -20.47 -10.81
N GLU A 227 4.19 -21.70 -10.38
CA GLU A 227 3.22 -22.58 -11.04
C GLU A 227 1.82 -22.01 -10.97
N ALA A 228 1.41 -21.52 -9.79
CA ALA A 228 0.13 -20.86 -9.60
C ALA A 228 -0.01 -19.62 -10.50
N LEU A 229 1.02 -18.76 -10.55
CA LEU A 229 1.03 -17.59 -11.44
C LEU A 229 0.86 -17.97 -12.92
N LYS A 230 1.54 -19.00 -13.39
CA LYS A 230 1.39 -19.50 -14.78
C LYS A 230 -0.04 -19.99 -15.06
N GLY A 231 -0.73 -20.52 -14.05
CA GLY A 231 -2.15 -20.86 -14.13
C GLY A 231 -3.04 -19.63 -14.29
N TYR A 232 -2.83 -18.61 -13.46
CA TYR A 232 -3.63 -17.37 -13.43
C TYR A 232 -3.52 -16.54 -14.72
N ILE A 233 -2.36 -16.54 -15.37
CA ILE A 233 -2.14 -15.82 -16.64
C ILE A 233 -3.01 -16.39 -17.77
N LYS A 234 -3.44 -17.65 -17.69
CA LYS A 234 -4.27 -18.30 -18.71
C LYS A 234 -5.77 -18.01 -18.55
N ILE A 235 -6.18 -17.39 -17.45
CA ILE A 235 -7.59 -17.09 -17.17
C ILE A 235 -7.94 -15.71 -17.78
N PRO A 236 -8.88 -15.63 -18.74
CA PRO A 236 -9.38 -14.34 -19.19
C PRO A 236 -10.09 -13.65 -18.02
N TYR A 237 -9.80 -12.35 -17.80
CA TYR A 237 -10.34 -11.52 -16.70
C TYR A 237 -9.70 -11.70 -15.32
N THR A 238 -8.48 -12.22 -15.23
CA THR A 238 -7.69 -12.15 -13.99
C THR A 238 -7.39 -10.69 -13.63
N TYR A 239 -7.85 -10.26 -12.45
CA TYR A 239 -7.44 -8.99 -11.86
C TYR A 239 -6.16 -9.23 -11.05
N ILE A 240 -5.01 -8.87 -11.62
CA ILE A 240 -3.76 -8.85 -10.88
C ILE A 240 -3.74 -7.56 -10.07
N TYR A 241 -4.10 -7.66 -8.80
CA TYR A 241 -3.84 -6.59 -7.85
C TYR A 241 -2.38 -6.64 -7.42
N CYS A 242 -1.52 -5.98 -8.19
CA CYS A 242 -0.13 -5.81 -7.82
C CYS A 242 -0.03 -4.56 -6.93
N GLN A 243 -0.19 -4.76 -5.62
CA GLN A 243 0.28 -3.76 -4.67
C GLN A 243 1.76 -4.04 -4.44
N ILE A 244 2.63 -3.32 -5.16
CA ILE A 244 4.02 -3.19 -4.73
C ILE A 244 3.98 -2.30 -3.49
N ILE A 245 3.69 -2.93 -2.36
CA ILE A 245 3.82 -2.28 -1.07
C ILE A 245 5.29 -2.24 -0.75
N ILE A 246 5.87 -1.11 -1.09
CA ILE A 246 7.05 -0.61 -0.42
C ILE A 246 6.55 0.02 0.90
N ASN A 247 5.99 -0.80 1.80
CA ASN A 247 5.80 -0.48 3.24
C ASN A 247 6.85 -1.16 4.10
#